data_AF-A0A8H9WU39-F1
#
_entry.id   AF-A0A8H9WU39-F1
#
_cell.length_a   1.000
_cell.length_b   1.000
_cell.length_c   1.000
_cell.angle_alpha   90.00
_cell.angle_beta   90.00
_cell.angle_gamma   90.00
#
_symmetry.space_group_name_H-M   'P 1'
#
loop_
_entity.id
_entity.type
_entity.pdbx_description
1 polymer ?
#
loop_
_entity_poly.entity_id
_entity_poly.type
_entity_poly.pdbx_seq_one_letter_code
_entity_poly.pdbx_strand_id
1 'polypeptide(L)' 'MVEGGTPNVLLRRGLTRDCLAPGTVLIVDGYQAKDHSLKRANGRDVTFTDGTKMFMGSSGTGAPGDAERLAARQARGRC' A
#
# COMPACT_ATOMS: atom_id res chain seq x y z
N MET A 1 13.89 -1.76 1.97
CA MET A 1 12.99 -2.62 1.16
C MET A 1 11.62 -2.53 1.77
N VAL A 2 10.60 -2.27 0.97
CA VAL A 2 9.20 -2.27 1.41
C VAL A 2 8.49 -3.36 0.64
N GLU A 3 7.78 -4.21 1.36
CA GLU A 3 7.02 -5.34 0.79
C GLU A 3 5.54 -4.96 0.68
N GLY A 4 4.83 -5.49 -0.29
CA GLY A 4 3.39 -5.23 -0.49
C GLY A 4 2.65 -6.47 -0.95
N GLY A 5 1.37 -6.30 -1.30
CA GLY A 5 0.52 -7.37 -1.83
C GLY A 5 1.08 -8.00 -3.11
N THR A 6 0.58 -9.20 -3.42
CA THR A 6 1.01 -9.91 -4.64
C THR A 6 0.59 -9.14 -5.90
N PRO A 7 1.34 -9.28 -7.01
CA PRO A 7 1.03 -8.56 -8.25
C PRO A 7 -0.43 -8.70 -8.71
N ASN A 8 -1.00 -9.90 -8.64
CA ASN A 8 -2.40 -10.14 -9.02
C ASN A 8 -3.41 -9.42 -8.13
N VAL A 9 -3.14 -9.31 -6.83
CA VAL A 9 -4.02 -8.59 -5.90
C VAL A 9 -3.97 -7.10 -6.18
N LEU A 10 -2.77 -6.55 -6.41
CA LEU A 10 -2.59 -5.12 -6.70
C LEU A 10 -3.19 -4.73 -8.05
N LEU A 11 -3.02 -5.56 -9.08
CA LEU A 11 -3.64 -5.34 -10.39
C LEU A 11 -5.17 -5.29 -10.31
N ARG A 12 -5.79 -6.22 -9.59
CA ARG A 12 -7.26 -6.23 -9.36
C ARG A 12 -7.76 -5.02 -8.57
N ARG A 13 -6.86 -4.31 -7.88
CA ARG A 13 -7.14 -3.07 -7.16
C ARG A 13 -6.85 -1.80 -7.99
N GLY A 14 -6.46 -1.95 -9.26
CA GLY A 14 -6.18 -0.82 -10.16
C GLY A 14 -4.73 -0.33 -10.12
N LEU A 15 -3.79 -1.14 -9.62
CA LEU A 15 -2.37 -0.83 -9.72
C LEU A 15 -1.83 -1.47 -11.00
N THR A 16 -1.82 -0.71 -12.09
CA THR A 16 -1.23 -1.16 -13.35
C THR A 16 0.26 -0.81 -13.42
N ARG A 17 0.97 -1.46 -14.35
CA ARG A 17 2.40 -1.26 -14.55
C ARG A 17 2.75 0.20 -14.85
N ASP A 18 1.89 0.88 -15.61
CA ASP A 18 2.16 2.24 -16.09
C ASP A 18 2.05 3.28 -14.97
N CYS A 19 1.33 2.99 -13.88
CA CYS A 19 1.29 3.88 -12.72
C CYS A 19 2.59 3.85 -11.88
N LEU A 20 3.47 2.85 -12.09
CA LEU A 20 4.71 2.62 -11.33
C LEU A 20 5.95 2.76 -12.22
N ALA A 21 5.97 3.77 -13.10
CA ALA A 21 7.15 4.09 -13.87
C ALA A 21 8.38 4.37 -12.97
N PRO A 22 9.61 4.07 -13.43
CA PRO A 22 10.81 4.45 -12.71
C PRO A 22 10.82 5.95 -12.41
N GLY A 23 11.13 6.32 -11.17
CA GLY A 23 11.09 7.71 -10.71
C GLY A 23 9.76 8.13 -10.07
N THR A 24 8.71 7.30 -10.11
CA THR A 24 7.47 7.56 -9.37
C THR A 24 7.76 7.62 -7.87
N VAL A 25 7.39 8.74 -7.25
CA VAL A 25 7.51 8.94 -5.81
C VAL A 25 6.24 8.44 -5.13
N LEU A 26 6.41 7.58 -4.14
CA LEU A 26 5.31 6.99 -3.36
C LEU A 26 5.54 7.26 -1.88
N ILE A 27 4.48 7.65 -1.19
CA ILE A 27 4.42 7.73 0.27
C ILE A 27 3.83 6.41 0.75
N VAL A 28 4.58 5.67 1.55
CA VAL A 28 4.14 4.35 2.05
C VAL A 28 3.79 4.45 3.52
N ASP A 29 2.56 4.08 3.86
CA ASP A 29 2.17 3.78 5.24
C ASP A 29 2.37 2.28 5.48
N GLY A 30 3.13 1.90 6.51
CA GLY A 30 3.42 0.49 6.78
C GLY A 30 4.00 0.24 8.17
N TYR A 31 4.31 -1.02 8.43
CA TYR A 31 4.89 -1.46 9.70
C TYR A 31 6.36 -1.81 9.50
N GLN A 32 7.23 -1.13 10.22
CA GLN A 32 8.67 -1.40 10.21
C GLN A 32 8.99 -2.71 10.94
N ALA A 33 10.00 -3.43 10.47
CA ALA A 33 10.53 -4.61 11.17
C ALA A 33 11.02 -4.24 12.58
N LYS A 34 10.68 -5.07 13.56
CA LYS A 34 10.93 -4.83 14.99
C LYS A 34 12.41 -4.87 15.39
N ASP A 35 13.22 -5.58 14.62
CA ASP A 35 14.65 -5.73 14.89
C ASP A 35 15.45 -4.48 14.51
N HIS A 36 14.86 -3.57 13.72
CA HIS A 36 15.45 -2.32 13.25
C HIS A 36 16.83 -2.45 12.58
N SER A 37 17.28 -3.68 12.29
CA SER A 37 18.60 -3.99 11.75
C SER A 37 18.76 -3.43 10.34
N LEU A 38 17.66 -3.38 9.59
CA LEU A 38 17.57 -2.86 8.24
C LEU A 38 16.30 -2.05 8.07
N LYS A 39 16.30 -1.13 7.09
CA LYS A 39 15.11 -0.36 6.68
C LYS A 39 14.14 -1.25 5.90
N ARG A 40 13.56 -2.24 6.59
CA ARG A 40 12.57 -3.18 6.08
C ARG A 40 11.20 -2.88 6.69
N ALA A 41 10.16 -2.95 5.88
CA ALA A 41 8.79 -2.72 6.32
C ALA A 41 7.80 -3.50 5.46
N ASN A 42 6.67 -3.86 6.07
CA ASN A 42 5.49 -4.31 5.36
C ASN A 42 4.62 -3.08 5.05
N GLY A 43 4.46 -2.78 3.76
CA GLY A 43 3.66 -1.67 3.26
C GLY A 43 2.17 -2.01 3.25
N ARG A 44 1.36 -1.14 3.83
CA ARG A 44 -0.09 -1.32 3.95
C ARG A 44 -0.85 -0.44 2.95
N ASP A 45 -0.54 0.85 2.89
CA ASP A 45 -1.11 1.79 1.93
C ASP A 45 -0.01 2.49 1.15
N VAL A 46 -0.32 2.86 -0.09
CA VAL A 46 0.49 3.79 -0.88
C VAL A 46 -0.34 5.01 -1.22
N THR A 47 0.27 6.17 -1.06
CA THR A 47 -0.25 7.44 -1.51
C THR A 47 0.68 8.00 -2.57
N PHE A 48 0.11 8.29 -3.74
CA PHE A 48 0.78 8.99 -4.81
C PHE A 48 0.92 10.49 -4.46
N THR A 49 1.85 11.17 -5.12
CA THR A 49 2.07 12.61 -4.90
C THR A 49 0.87 13.49 -5.26
N ASP A 50 -0.05 12.98 -6.08
CA ASP A 50 -1.32 13.65 -6.40
C ASP A 50 -2.42 13.45 -5.35
N GLY A 51 -2.11 12.73 -4.25
CA GLY A 51 -3.05 12.44 -3.16
C GLY A 51 -3.86 11.15 -3.35
N THR A 52 -3.78 10.49 -4.50
CA THR A 52 -4.48 9.22 -4.73
C THR A 52 -3.94 8.16 -3.78
N LYS A 53 -4.82 7.48 -3.03
CA LYS A 53 -4.43 6.44 -2.06
C LYS A 53 -4.93 5.07 -2.51
N MET A 54 -4.06 4.08 -2.39
CA MET A 54 -4.29 2.69 -2.78
C MET A 54 -3.90 1.74 -1.65
N PHE A 55 -4.70 0.70 -1.43
CA PHE A 55 -4.41 -0.31 -0.41
C PHE A 55 -3.58 -1.47 -0.98
N MET A 56 -2.42 -1.70 -0.38
CA MET A 56 -1.50 -2.78 -0.76
C MET A 56 -1.44 -3.91 0.25
N GLY A 57 -2.00 -3.73 1.45
CA GLY A 57 -2.00 -4.71 2.51
C GLY A 57 -2.97 -5.88 2.30
N SER A 58 -2.90 -6.83 3.22
CA SER A 58 -3.92 -7.87 3.40
C SER A 58 -5.06 -7.35 4.26
N SER A 59 -6.28 -7.84 4.05
CA SER A 59 -7.41 -7.57 4.94
C SER A 59 -7.31 -8.41 6.22
N GLY A 60 -7.93 -7.96 7.31
CA GLY A 60 -8.08 -8.75 8.54
C GLY A 60 -6.77 -8.99 9.30
N THR A 61 -5.81 -8.07 9.20
CA THR A 61 -4.47 -8.24 9.80
C THR A 61 -4.43 -8.07 11.31
N GLY A 62 -5.56 -7.67 11.93
CA GLY A 62 -5.61 -7.32 13.35
C GLY A 62 -4.85 -6.05 13.69
N ALA A 63 -4.41 -5.28 12.69
CA ALA A 63 -3.71 -4.03 12.91
C ALA A 63 -4.63 -2.97 13.57
N PRO A 64 -4.09 -2.11 14.44
CA PRO A 64 -4.85 -1.00 15.02
C PRO A 64 -5.49 -0.14 13.93
N GLY A 65 -6.80 0.10 14.02
CA GLY A 65 -7.55 0.94 13.08
C GLY A 65 -7.86 0.30 11.72
N ASP A 66 -7.60 -0.99 11.51
CA ASP A 66 -7.90 -1.66 10.23
C ASP A 66 -9.40 -1.63 9.87
N ALA A 67 -10.28 -1.88 10.85
CA ALA A 67 -11.74 -1.91 10.63
C ALA A 67 -12.31 -0.53 10.24
N GLU A 68 -11.89 0.52 10.95
CA GLU A 68 -12.33 1.89 10.69
C GLU A 68 -11.80 2.40 9.34
N ARG A 69 -10.54 2.08 8.99
CA ARG A 69 -9.98 2.42 7.69
C ARG A 69 -10.53 1.58 6.54
N LEU A 70 -10.98 0.35 6.77
CA LEU A 70 -11.70 -0.45 5.75
C LEU A 70 -13.03 0.20 5.35
N ALA A 71 -13.76 0.76 6.32
CA ALA A 71 -15.02 1.46 6.06
C ALA A 71 -14.83 2.77 5.26
N ALA A 72 -13.72 3.48 5.47
CA ALA A 72 -13.39 4.72 4.75
C ALA A 72 -12.93 4.51 3.30
N ARG A 73 -12.83 3.25 2.82
CA ARG A 73 -12.23 2.91 1.52
C ARG A 73 -13.28 2.70 0.45
N GLN A 74 -13.58 3.78 -0.27
CA GLN A 74 -13.95 3.70 -1.67
C GLN A 74 -12.93 4.53 -2.44
N ALA A 75 -11.96 3.87 -3.07
CA ALA A 75 -11.12 4.53 -4.05
C ALA A 75 -10.94 3.59 -5.24
N ARG A 76 -11.55 4.03 -6.34
CA ARG A 76 -11.34 3.56 -7.70
C ARG A 76 -9.84 3.58 -7.99
N GLY A 77 -9.38 2.57 -8.72
CA GLY A 77 -8.01 2.55 -9.22
C GLY A 77 -7.66 3.88 -9.90
N ARG A 78 -6.43 4.35 -9.65
CA ARG A 78 -5.82 5.48 -10.38
C ARG A 78 -5.73 5.17 -11.89
N CYS A 79 -5.60 3.87 -12.16
CA CYS A 79 -5.56 3.16 -13.41
C CYS A 79 -6.29 1.80 -13.18
#